data_AF-A0A7S0NZ99-F1
#
_entry.id   AF-A0A7S0NZ99-F1
#
_cell.length_a   1.000
_cell.length_b   1.000
_cell.length_c   1.000
_cell.angle_alpha   90.00
_cell.angle_beta   90.00
_cell.angle_gamma   90.00
#
_symmetry.space_group_name_H-M   'P 1'
#
loop_
_entity.id
_entity.type
_entity.pdbx_description
1 polymer ?
#
loop_
_entity_poly.entity_id
_entity_poly.type
_entity_poly.pdbx_seq_one_letter_code
_entity_poly.pdbx_strand_id
1 'polypeptide(L)'
;VVIAAAAKAKAAEKAAERAKAAERAKTERAAAWAKAKASEAAARNEAAVHAKRKAAEAKVEQRQTKAQAKAQAKAEALAAQQECMRQQAELQKRRAEQQKRMLQEAAMRYRQRQSAEPDGRAVGDASGGAAAGHVPPVPLMAPDGPVDDLVAMALAAPTVDPRSCLGLPPAADREQCRKRYLQLVLRLHPDKSTHPQAD
;
A
#
# COMPACT_ATOMS: atom_id res chain seq x y z
N VAL A 1 -77.61 75.48 20.90
CA VAL A 1 -77.30 74.22 21.64
C VAL A 1 -77.45 72.97 20.76
N VAL A 2 -78.56 72.79 20.03
CA VAL A 2 -78.82 71.58 19.20
C VAL A 2 -77.79 71.37 18.07
N ILE A 3 -77.37 72.43 17.36
CA ILE A 3 -76.40 72.33 16.26
C ILE A 3 -75.01 71.86 16.76
N ALA A 4 -74.58 72.35 17.93
CA ALA A 4 -73.31 71.96 18.53
C ALA A 4 -73.31 70.49 19.01
N ALA A 5 -74.45 70.00 19.50
CA ALA A 5 -74.62 68.59 19.87
C ALA A 5 -74.57 67.67 18.64
N ALA A 6 -75.23 68.05 17.54
CA ALA A 6 -75.18 67.30 16.28
C ALA A 6 -73.77 67.25 15.66
N ALA A 7 -73.01 68.35 15.75
CA ALA A 7 -71.62 68.39 15.30
C ALA A 7 -70.71 67.48 16.13
N LYS A 8 -70.89 67.45 17.47
CA LYS A 8 -70.16 66.52 18.36
C LYS A 8 -70.49 65.06 18.07
N ALA A 9 -71.76 64.73 17.82
CA ALA A 9 -72.17 63.37 17.49
C ALA A 9 -71.52 62.88 16.17
N LYS A 10 -71.54 63.70 15.11
CA LYS A 10 -70.86 63.39 13.84
C LYS A 10 -69.34 63.25 13.98
N ALA A 11 -68.72 64.07 14.83
CA ALA A 11 -67.28 63.96 15.11
C ALA A 11 -66.94 62.65 15.85
N ALA A 12 -67.78 62.23 16.80
CA ALA A 12 -67.62 60.98 17.53
C ALA A 12 -67.80 59.75 16.62
N GLU A 13 -68.79 59.78 15.72
CA GLU A 13 -69.01 58.72 14.73
C GLU A 13 -67.82 58.58 13.77
N LYS A 14 -67.31 59.71 13.25
CA LYS A 14 -66.11 59.71 12.39
C LYS A 14 -64.85 59.24 13.13
N ALA A 15 -64.74 59.54 14.42
CA ALA A 15 -63.65 59.04 15.26
C ALA A 15 -63.76 57.52 15.49
N ALA A 16 -64.98 57.01 15.73
CA ALA A 16 -65.23 55.58 15.87
C ALA A 16 -64.97 54.79 14.57
N GLU A 17 -65.33 55.34 13.40
CA GLU A 17 -65.00 54.74 12.11
C GLU A 17 -63.49 54.71 11.86
N ARG A 18 -62.78 55.81 12.17
CA ARG A 18 -61.32 55.86 12.08
C ARG A 18 -60.66 54.84 13.01
N ALA A 19 -61.18 54.66 14.22
CA ALA A 19 -60.68 53.65 15.17
C ALA A 19 -60.90 52.22 14.63
N LYS A 20 -62.08 51.91 14.08
CA LYS A 20 -62.36 50.61 13.44
C LYS A 20 -61.46 50.37 12.23
N ALA A 21 -61.23 51.39 11.39
CA ALA A 21 -60.33 51.30 10.25
C ALA A 21 -58.87 51.08 10.69
N ALA A 22 -58.43 51.74 11.76
CA ALA A 22 -57.10 51.55 12.32
C ALA A 22 -56.89 50.13 12.88
N GLU A 23 -57.89 49.55 13.57
CA GLU A 23 -57.83 48.17 14.03
C GLU A 23 -57.80 47.16 12.88
N ARG A 24 -58.61 47.36 11.83
CA ARG A 24 -58.53 46.53 10.61
C ARG A 24 -57.16 46.62 9.94
N ALA A 25 -56.59 47.83 9.83
CA ALA A 25 -55.26 47.99 9.26
C ALA A 25 -54.16 47.29 10.10
N LYS A 26 -54.30 47.27 11.44
CA LYS A 26 -53.37 46.53 12.32
C LYS A 26 -53.49 45.02 12.10
N THR A 27 -54.71 44.47 12.04
CA THR A 27 -54.92 43.04 11.83
C THR A 27 -54.45 42.59 10.45
N GLU A 28 -54.70 43.38 9.41
CA GLU A 28 -54.20 43.13 8.06
C GLU A 28 -52.67 43.15 7.99
N ARG A 29 -52.02 44.12 8.65
CA ARG A 29 -50.55 44.17 8.73
C ARG A 29 -49.98 42.96 9.49
N ALA A 30 -50.61 42.56 10.59
CA ALA A 30 -50.20 41.38 11.34
C ALA A 30 -50.36 40.10 10.51
N ALA A 31 -51.47 39.95 9.79
CA ALA A 31 -51.71 38.82 8.89
C ALA A 31 -50.72 38.78 7.72
N ALA A 32 -50.43 39.93 7.11
CA ALA A 32 -49.43 40.04 6.04
C ALA A 32 -48.03 39.67 6.53
N TRP A 33 -47.64 40.12 7.72
CA TRP A 33 -46.36 39.76 8.34
C TRP A 33 -46.27 38.26 8.67
N ALA A 34 -47.34 37.68 9.24
CA ALA A 34 -47.40 36.25 9.52
C ALA A 34 -47.30 35.41 8.23
N LYS A 35 -47.98 35.82 7.15
CA LYS A 35 -47.90 35.16 5.84
C LYS A 35 -46.49 35.25 5.25
N ALA A 36 -45.85 36.42 5.33
CA ALA A 36 -44.48 36.60 4.86
C ALA A 36 -43.50 35.69 5.64
N LYS A 37 -43.64 35.62 6.96
CA LYS A 37 -42.83 34.73 7.80
C LYS A 37 -43.05 33.26 7.50
N ALA A 38 -44.29 32.84 7.27
CA ALA A 38 -44.60 31.48 6.87
C ALA A 38 -43.97 31.13 5.51
N SER A 39 -44.05 32.03 4.52
CA SER A 39 -43.39 31.81 3.22
C SER A 39 -41.87 31.76 3.30
N GLU A 40 -41.26 32.59 4.16
CA GLU A 40 -39.81 32.58 4.39
C GLU A 40 -39.38 31.26 5.04
N ALA A 41 -40.15 30.76 6.01
CA ALA A 41 -39.89 29.47 6.65
C ALA A 41 -40.05 28.29 5.68
N ALA A 42 -41.08 28.32 4.82
CA ALA A 42 -41.28 27.31 3.78
C ALA A 42 -40.10 27.28 2.78
N ALA A 43 -39.68 28.45 2.28
CA ALA A 43 -38.54 28.56 1.37
C ALA A 43 -37.23 28.05 2.00
N ARG A 44 -37.00 28.33 3.29
CA ARG A 44 -35.83 27.80 4.02
C ARG A 44 -35.87 26.28 4.14
N ASN A 45 -37.03 25.71 4.43
CA ASN A 45 -37.20 24.26 4.52
C ASN A 45 -36.96 23.59 3.16
N GLU A 46 -37.51 24.13 2.07
CA GLU A 46 -37.27 23.63 0.72
C GLU A 46 -35.78 23.71 0.34
N ALA A 47 -35.13 24.84 0.61
CA ALA A 47 -33.69 24.99 0.38
C ALA A 47 -32.86 23.97 1.17
N ALA A 48 -33.21 23.72 2.43
CA ALA A 48 -32.55 22.72 3.26
C ALA A 48 -32.73 21.29 2.72
N VAL A 49 -33.92 20.95 2.22
CA VAL A 49 -34.19 19.65 1.58
C VAL A 49 -33.38 19.50 0.29
N HIS A 50 -33.35 20.51 -0.56
CA HIS A 50 -32.53 20.51 -1.78
C HIS A 50 -31.04 20.37 -1.47
N ALA A 51 -30.53 21.08 -0.47
CA ALA A 51 -29.14 20.97 -0.04
C ALA A 51 -28.80 19.56 0.46
N LYS A 52 -29.69 18.95 1.28
CA LYS A 52 -29.52 17.57 1.74
C LYS A 52 -29.52 16.56 0.58
N ARG A 53 -30.41 16.74 -0.40
CA ARG A 53 -30.47 15.87 -1.59
C ARG A 53 -29.18 15.95 -2.41
N LYS A 54 -28.70 17.15 -2.72
CA LYS A 54 -27.42 17.35 -3.44
C LYS A 54 -26.25 16.73 -2.68
N ALA A 55 -26.20 16.91 -1.35
CA ALA A 55 -25.15 16.31 -0.53
C ALA A 55 -25.22 14.77 -0.50
N ALA A 56 -26.42 14.19 -0.56
CA ALA A 56 -26.59 12.74 -0.66
C ALA A 56 -26.16 12.21 -2.03
N GLU A 57 -26.55 12.88 -3.12
CA GLU A 57 -26.17 12.54 -4.49
C GLU A 57 -24.64 12.59 -4.66
N ALA A 58 -23.98 13.65 -4.18
CA ALA A 58 -22.51 13.76 -4.22
C ALA A 58 -21.81 12.63 -3.43
N LYS A 59 -22.36 12.20 -2.30
CA LYS A 59 -21.83 11.06 -1.53
C LYS A 59 -21.99 9.73 -2.27
N VAL A 60 -23.07 9.55 -3.02
CA VAL A 60 -23.29 8.35 -3.85
C VAL A 60 -22.28 8.33 -4.99
N GLU A 61 -22.10 9.45 -5.69
CA GLU A 61 -21.12 9.58 -6.78
C GLU A 61 -19.68 9.35 -6.29
N GLN A 62 -19.32 9.91 -5.14
CA GLN A 62 -18.01 9.67 -4.51
C GLN A 62 -17.79 8.19 -4.17
N ARG A 63 -18.83 7.48 -3.70
CA ARG A 63 -18.73 6.04 -3.42
C ARG A 63 -18.62 5.22 -4.70
N GLN A 64 -19.36 5.58 -5.74
CA GLN A 64 -19.31 4.90 -7.03
C GLN A 64 -17.95 5.06 -7.70
N THR A 65 -17.41 6.28 -7.77
CA THR A 65 -16.07 6.54 -8.32
C THR A 65 -14.98 5.80 -7.53
N LYS A 66 -15.03 5.83 -6.20
CA LYS A 66 -14.10 5.07 -5.36
C LYS A 66 -14.22 3.55 -5.56
N ALA A 67 -15.44 3.04 -5.73
CA ALA A 67 -15.67 1.62 -5.99
C ALA A 67 -15.14 1.20 -7.37
N GLN A 68 -15.37 2.03 -8.39
CA GLN A 68 -14.85 1.81 -9.75
C GLN A 68 -13.33 1.85 -9.79
N ALA A 69 -12.70 2.85 -9.18
CA ALA A 69 -11.24 2.94 -9.08
C ALA A 69 -10.65 1.72 -8.36
N LYS A 70 -11.30 1.25 -7.28
CA LYS A 70 -10.88 0.03 -6.58
C LYS A 70 -11.05 -1.23 -7.43
N ALA A 71 -12.09 -1.31 -8.25
CA ALA A 71 -12.31 -2.43 -9.16
C ALA A 71 -11.28 -2.45 -10.29
N GLN A 72 -10.97 -1.29 -10.87
CA GLN A 72 -9.91 -1.13 -11.89
C GLN A 72 -8.54 -1.51 -11.34
N ALA A 73 -8.16 -0.97 -10.17
CA ALA A 73 -6.88 -1.32 -9.54
C ALA A 73 -6.75 -2.82 -9.23
N LYS A 74 -7.85 -3.49 -8.86
CA LYS A 74 -7.86 -4.95 -8.68
C LYS A 74 -7.71 -5.71 -10.00
N ALA A 75 -8.37 -5.25 -11.06
CA ALA A 75 -8.26 -5.86 -12.38
C ALA A 75 -6.83 -5.74 -12.92
N GLU A 76 -6.21 -4.57 -12.79
CA GLU A 76 -4.82 -4.33 -13.17
C GLU A 76 -3.85 -5.17 -12.34
N ALA A 77 -4.03 -5.26 -11.02
CA ALA A 77 -3.19 -6.09 -10.16
C ALA A 77 -3.28 -7.58 -10.54
N LEU A 78 -4.48 -8.07 -10.87
CA LEU A 78 -4.67 -9.45 -11.33
C LEU A 78 -4.01 -9.68 -12.70
N ALA A 79 -4.12 -8.73 -13.63
CA ALA A 79 -3.46 -8.81 -14.93
C ALA A 79 -1.93 -8.85 -14.79
N ALA A 80 -1.36 -7.95 -13.97
CA ALA A 80 0.07 -7.93 -13.67
C ALA A 80 0.55 -9.25 -13.02
N GLN A 81 -0.26 -9.84 -12.12
CA GLN A 81 0.06 -11.15 -11.54
C GLN A 81 0.09 -12.25 -12.60
N GLN A 82 -0.87 -12.26 -13.53
CA GLN A 82 -0.91 -13.24 -14.62
C GLN A 82 0.28 -13.08 -15.57
N GLU A 83 0.68 -11.85 -15.88
CA GLU A 83 1.86 -11.55 -16.70
C GLU A 83 3.15 -12.01 -16.01
N CYS A 84 3.30 -11.74 -14.72
CA CYS A 84 4.45 -12.21 -13.95
C CYS A 84 4.56 -13.75 -13.99
N MET A 85 3.44 -14.47 -13.82
CA MET A 85 3.39 -15.92 -13.94
C MET A 85 3.77 -16.40 -15.34
N ARG A 86 3.30 -15.72 -16.40
CA ARG A 86 3.66 -16.03 -17.79
C ARG A 86 5.16 -15.84 -18.05
N GLN A 87 5.74 -14.73 -17.57
CA GLN A 87 7.17 -14.47 -17.69
C GLN A 87 8.00 -15.54 -16.96
N GLN A 88 7.58 -15.93 -15.76
CA GLN A 88 8.25 -16.99 -15.01
C GLN A 88 8.21 -18.33 -15.75
N ALA A 89 7.06 -18.68 -16.34
CA ALA A 89 6.92 -19.89 -17.14
C ALA A 89 7.80 -19.84 -18.41
N GLU A 90 7.90 -18.68 -19.08
CA GLU A 90 8.77 -18.52 -20.24
C GLU A 90 10.25 -18.67 -19.86
N LEU A 91 10.68 -18.11 -18.74
CA LEU A 91 12.04 -18.27 -18.23
C LEU A 91 12.35 -19.73 -17.91
N GLN A 92 11.41 -20.46 -17.29
CA GLN A 92 11.57 -21.90 -17.05
C GLN A 92 11.70 -22.67 -18.37
N LYS A 93 10.88 -22.34 -19.37
CA LYS A 93 10.95 -22.96 -20.70
C LYS A 93 12.31 -22.71 -21.36
N ARG A 94 12.82 -21.47 -21.33
CA ARG A 94 14.15 -21.13 -21.85
C ARG A 94 15.27 -21.91 -21.14
N ARG A 95 15.20 -22.06 -19.82
CA ARG A 95 16.16 -22.87 -19.04
C ARG A 95 16.11 -24.35 -19.45
N ALA A 96 14.92 -24.91 -19.61
CA ALA A 96 14.76 -26.29 -20.05
C ALA A 96 15.29 -26.51 -21.48
N GLU A 97 15.04 -25.58 -22.39
CA GLU A 97 15.58 -25.63 -23.75
C GLU A 97 17.11 -25.54 -23.77
N GLN A 98 17.72 -24.68 -22.94
CA GLN A 98 19.17 -24.61 -22.77
C GLN A 98 19.76 -25.92 -22.25
N GLN A 99 19.15 -26.51 -21.21
CA GLN A 99 19.56 -27.83 -20.70
C GLN A 99 19.46 -28.91 -21.78
N LYS A 100 18.38 -28.92 -22.56
CA LYS A 100 18.19 -29.86 -23.67
C LYS A 100 19.27 -29.70 -24.74
N ARG A 101 19.65 -28.47 -25.09
CA ARG A 101 20.75 -28.20 -26.04
C ARG A 101 22.09 -28.71 -25.50
N MET A 102 22.40 -28.45 -24.22
CA MET A 102 23.64 -28.97 -23.61
C MET A 102 23.68 -30.50 -23.61
N LEU A 103 22.58 -31.17 -23.29
CA LEU A 103 22.50 -32.64 -23.33
C LEU A 103 22.65 -33.19 -24.74
N GLN A 104 22.05 -32.55 -25.74
CA GLN A 104 22.20 -32.94 -27.15
C GLN A 104 23.65 -32.77 -27.63
N GLU A 105 24.31 -31.66 -27.28
CA GLU A 105 25.71 -31.43 -27.63
C GLU A 105 26.63 -32.46 -26.95
N ALA A 106 26.41 -32.76 -25.67
CA ALA A 106 27.15 -33.78 -24.95
C ALA A 106 26.96 -35.18 -25.58
N ALA A 107 25.72 -35.53 -25.96
CA ALA A 107 25.43 -36.78 -26.65
C ALA A 107 26.13 -36.86 -28.02
N MET A 108 26.16 -35.77 -28.79
CA MET A 108 26.89 -35.69 -30.06
C MET A 108 28.40 -35.87 -29.86
N ARG A 109 29.00 -35.22 -28.85
CA ARG A 109 30.43 -35.38 -28.53
C ARG A 109 30.76 -36.81 -28.09
N TYR A 110 29.89 -37.43 -27.29
CA TYR A 110 30.06 -38.82 -26.89
C TYR A 110 30.04 -39.76 -28.11
N ARG A 111 29.09 -39.55 -29.03
CA ARG A 111 29.01 -40.33 -30.28
C ARG A 111 30.25 -40.15 -31.16
N GLN A 112 30.76 -38.93 -31.29
CA GLN A 112 31.99 -38.66 -32.05
C GLN A 112 33.21 -39.37 -31.45
N ARG A 113 33.35 -39.38 -30.12
CA ARG A 113 34.42 -40.13 -29.44
C ARG A 113 34.31 -41.63 -29.69
N GLN A 114 33.11 -42.19 -29.62
CA GLN A 114 32.91 -43.61 -29.92
C GLN A 114 33.23 -43.98 -31.38
N SER A 115 33.01 -43.08 -32.34
CA SER A 115 33.41 -43.31 -33.73
C SER A 115 34.90 -43.09 -34.02
N ALA A 116 35.63 -42.42 -33.12
CA ALA A 116 37.05 -42.08 -33.30
C ALA A 116 38.03 -43.08 -32.65
N GLU A 117 37.52 -44.16 -32.04
CA GLU A 117 38.33 -45.25 -31.46
C GLU A 117 38.14 -46.56 -32.25
N PRO A 118 39.04 -46.88 -33.18
CA PRO A 118 39.41 -48.24 -33.50
C PRO A 118 40.67 -48.62 -32.71
N ASP A 119 40.65 -49.81 -32.10
CA ASP A 119 41.79 -50.56 -31.57
C ASP A 119 42.49 -50.07 -30.28
N GLY A 120 41.86 -50.42 -29.16
CA GLY A 120 42.48 -51.30 -28.17
C GLY A 120 43.59 -50.73 -27.28
N ARG A 121 43.26 -50.49 -26.00
CA ARG A 121 44.03 -51.02 -24.86
C ARG A 121 43.32 -50.80 -23.54
N ALA A 122 43.06 -51.91 -22.85
CA ALA A 122 42.79 -51.97 -21.43
C ALA A 122 44.05 -51.59 -20.63
N VAL A 123 43.98 -50.55 -19.79
CA VAL A 123 44.85 -50.38 -18.60
C VAL A 123 44.15 -49.39 -17.64
N GLY A 124 43.88 -49.78 -16.39
CA GLY A 124 44.59 -49.26 -15.20
C GLY A 124 43.76 -48.14 -14.53
N ASP A 125 43.02 -48.41 -13.46
CA ASP A 125 43.46 -48.50 -12.06
C ASP A 125 43.82 -47.14 -11.42
N ALA A 126 43.45 -47.03 -10.13
CA ALA A 126 43.89 -46.07 -9.13
C ALA A 126 43.49 -44.59 -9.32
N SER A 127 43.37 -43.73 -8.31
CA SER A 127 43.29 -43.81 -6.85
C SER A 127 43.36 -42.34 -6.41
N GLY A 128 42.66 -42.00 -5.33
CA GLY A 128 43.15 -40.98 -4.39
C GLY A 128 42.99 -39.51 -4.78
N GLY A 129 42.49 -38.72 -3.82
CA GLY A 129 42.62 -37.27 -3.89
C GLY A 129 41.55 -36.46 -3.17
N ALA A 130 41.00 -36.96 -2.04
CA ALA A 130 40.25 -36.10 -1.12
C ALA A 130 41.24 -35.15 -0.42
N ALA A 131 41.56 -34.04 -1.09
CA ALA A 131 42.24 -32.92 -0.47
C ALA A 131 41.25 -32.21 0.46
N ALA A 132 41.27 -32.59 1.74
CA ALA A 132 40.67 -31.82 2.81
C ALA A 132 41.37 -30.45 2.84
N GLY A 133 40.70 -29.42 2.32
CA GLY A 133 41.11 -28.04 2.44
C GLY A 133 41.19 -27.68 3.92
N HIS A 134 42.42 -27.47 4.40
CA HIS A 134 42.70 -26.89 5.70
C HIS A 134 42.18 -25.45 5.71
N VAL A 135 40.96 -25.26 6.22
CA VAL A 135 40.38 -23.93 6.47
C VAL A 135 41.00 -23.42 7.77
N PRO A 136 41.59 -22.22 7.81
CA PRO A 136 42.10 -21.65 9.04
C PRO A 136 40.96 -21.54 10.07
N PRO A 137 41.22 -21.77 11.37
CA PRO A 137 40.19 -21.66 12.40
C PRO A 137 39.69 -20.22 12.45
N VAL A 138 38.45 -20.01 11.97
CA VAL A 138 37.73 -18.76 12.15
C VAL A 138 37.51 -18.60 13.65
N PRO A 139 37.90 -17.47 14.27
CA PRO A 139 37.69 -17.25 15.69
C PRO A 139 36.18 -17.28 15.99
N LEU A 140 35.72 -18.33 16.67
CA LEU A 140 34.35 -18.39 17.19
C LEU A 140 34.20 -17.32 18.26
N MET A 141 33.34 -16.34 17.99
CA MET A 141 32.96 -15.34 18.99
C MET A 141 31.89 -15.92 19.92
N ALA A 142 31.91 -15.49 21.17
CA ALA A 142 30.83 -15.80 22.10
C ALA A 142 29.50 -15.24 21.56
N PRO A 143 28.36 -15.93 21.78
CA PRO A 143 27.05 -15.55 21.26
C PRO A 143 26.55 -14.18 21.75
N ASP A 144 27.20 -13.57 22.75
CA ASP A 144 26.94 -12.22 23.27
C ASP A 144 28.12 -11.23 23.14
N GLY A 145 29.11 -11.53 22.28
CA GLY A 145 30.19 -10.59 21.96
C GLY A 145 29.70 -9.28 21.34
N PRO A 146 30.50 -8.20 21.41
CA PRO A 146 30.14 -6.86 20.93
C PRO A 146 29.80 -6.86 19.44
N VAL A 147 28.81 -6.04 19.05
CA VAL A 147 28.27 -6.01 17.68
C VAL A 147 29.27 -5.42 16.67
N ASP A 148 30.18 -4.55 17.12
CA ASP A 148 31.17 -3.91 16.25
C ASP A 148 32.22 -4.91 15.72
N ASP A 149 32.59 -5.92 16.52
CA ASP A 149 33.48 -7.02 16.08
C ASP A 149 32.82 -7.91 15.02
N LEU A 150 31.49 -8.10 15.13
CA LEU A 150 30.70 -8.83 14.14
C LEU A 150 30.69 -8.11 12.80
N VAL A 151 30.57 -6.78 12.82
CA VAL A 151 30.61 -5.95 11.60
C VAL A 151 32.00 -6.01 10.96
N ALA A 152 33.06 -5.87 11.76
CA ALA A 152 34.44 -5.98 11.25
C ALA A 152 34.70 -7.36 10.60
N MET A 153 34.21 -8.44 11.20
CA MET A 153 34.34 -9.80 10.66
C MET A 153 33.56 -9.99 9.35
N ALA A 154 32.32 -9.49 9.29
CA ALA A 154 31.48 -9.57 8.10
C ALA A 154 32.06 -8.78 6.91
N LEU A 155 32.78 -7.69 7.17
CA LEU A 155 33.41 -6.85 6.15
C LEU A 155 34.82 -7.35 5.73
N ALA A 156 35.53 -8.05 6.62
CA ALA A 156 36.93 -8.42 6.41
C ALA A 156 37.17 -9.66 5.54
N ALA A 157 36.16 -10.52 5.33
CA ALA A 157 36.42 -11.84 4.72
C ALA A 157 35.39 -12.25 3.64
N PRO A 158 35.85 -12.80 2.50
CA PRO A 158 35.03 -13.61 1.62
C PRO A 158 34.84 -14.99 2.27
N THR A 159 33.94 -15.05 3.25
CA THR A 159 33.65 -16.29 4.00
C THR A 159 32.90 -17.30 3.15
N VAL A 160 33.35 -18.56 3.17
CA VAL A 160 32.77 -19.68 2.42
C VAL A 160 31.43 -20.16 2.98
N ASP A 161 31.15 -19.91 4.27
CA ASP A 161 29.92 -20.35 4.96
C ASP A 161 29.11 -19.16 5.50
N PRO A 162 27.81 -19.01 5.15
CA PRO A 162 26.92 -17.99 5.69
C PRO A 162 26.87 -17.91 7.23
N ARG A 163 27.11 -19.03 7.94
CA ARG A 163 27.13 -19.03 9.41
C ARG A 163 28.40 -18.41 9.99
N SER A 164 29.52 -18.57 9.28
CA SER A 164 30.80 -17.97 9.69
C SER A 164 30.79 -16.44 9.59
N CYS A 165 30.01 -15.85 8.67
CA CYS A 165 29.75 -14.39 8.62
C CYS A 165 29.11 -13.86 9.91
N LEU A 166 28.37 -14.72 10.62
CA LEU A 166 27.67 -14.36 11.85
C LEU A 166 28.53 -14.59 13.11
N GLY A 167 29.77 -15.07 12.95
CA GLY A 167 30.65 -15.45 14.07
C GLY A 167 30.11 -16.61 14.90
N LEU A 168 29.19 -17.41 14.35
CA LEU A 168 28.48 -18.48 15.06
C LEU A 168 29.07 -19.86 14.75
N PRO A 169 29.05 -20.81 15.70
CA PRO A 169 29.40 -22.20 15.44
C PRO A 169 28.47 -22.81 14.38
N PRO A 170 28.94 -23.84 13.63
CA PRO A 170 28.09 -24.57 12.70
C PRO A 170 26.91 -25.26 13.41
N ALA A 171 27.04 -25.55 14.71
CA ALA A 171 25.99 -26.12 15.55
C ALA A 171 25.02 -25.09 16.19
N ALA A 172 25.11 -23.80 15.84
CA ALA A 172 24.25 -22.77 16.42
C ALA A 172 22.76 -22.96 16.08
N ASP A 173 21.91 -22.62 17.04
CA ASP A 173 20.46 -22.66 16.88
C ASP A 173 19.95 -21.62 15.88
N ARG A 174 18.85 -21.94 15.20
CA ARG A 174 18.23 -21.05 14.20
C ARG A 174 17.89 -19.67 14.78
N GLU A 175 17.46 -19.62 16.04
CA GLU A 175 17.10 -18.38 16.72
C GLU A 175 18.32 -17.48 16.96
N GLN A 176 19.46 -18.07 17.31
CA GLN A 176 20.73 -17.34 17.47
C GLN A 176 21.21 -16.76 16.14
N CYS A 177 21.15 -17.56 15.08
CA CYS A 177 21.45 -17.10 13.71
C CYS A 177 20.56 -15.91 13.32
N ARG A 178 19.26 -15.99 13.59
CA ARG A 178 18.30 -14.91 13.31
C ARG A 178 18.62 -13.64 14.09
N LYS A 179 18.93 -13.75 15.39
CA LYS A 179 19.27 -12.61 16.25
C LYS A 179 20.51 -11.89 15.75
N ARG A 180 21.58 -12.63 15.45
CA ARG A 180 22.84 -12.07 14.93
C ARG A 180 22.69 -11.46 13.55
N TYR A 181 21.94 -12.11 12.65
CA TYR A 181 21.63 -11.56 11.34
C TYR A 181 20.88 -10.22 11.44
N LEU A 182 19.86 -10.12 12.29
CA LEU A 182 19.12 -8.87 12.47
C LEU A 182 20.00 -7.75 13.02
N GLN A 183 20.91 -8.04 13.94
CA GLN A 183 21.87 -7.05 14.46
C GLN A 183 22.80 -6.53 13.36
N LEU A 184 23.30 -7.44 12.50
CA LEU A 184 24.17 -7.09 11.39
C LEU A 184 23.44 -6.22 10.35
N VAL A 185 22.24 -6.65 9.92
CA VAL A 185 21.42 -5.92 8.94
C VAL A 185 21.04 -4.53 9.46
N LEU A 186 20.70 -4.39 10.74
CA LEU A 186 20.36 -3.07 11.31
C LEU A 186 21.54 -2.09 11.31
N ARG A 187 22.77 -2.59 11.39
CA ARG A 187 24.00 -1.78 11.40
C ARG A 187 24.56 -1.51 10.01
N LEU A 188 24.41 -2.45 9.09
CA LEU A 188 24.87 -2.35 7.69
C LEU A 188 23.71 -2.09 6.71
N HIS A 189 22.58 -1.56 7.18
CA HIS A 189 21.47 -1.23 6.30
C HIS A 189 21.85 -0.03 5.41
N PRO A 190 21.71 -0.10 4.08
CA PRO A 190 22.12 0.97 3.18
C PRO A 190 21.45 2.32 3.52
N ASP A 191 20.18 2.31 3.93
CA ASP A 191 19.48 3.55 4.35
C ASP A 191 20.04 4.22 5.62
N LYS A 192 20.83 3.51 6.44
CA LYS A 192 21.23 3.98 7.79
C LYS A 192 22.73 4.00 8.03
N SER A 193 23.52 3.25 7.27
CA SER A 193 24.96 3.16 7.46
C SER A 193 25.71 4.07 6.51
N THR A 194 26.57 4.94 7.05
CA THR A 194 27.54 5.76 6.28
C THR A 194 28.83 4.98 5.97
N HIS A 195 28.81 3.65 6.07
CA HIS A 195 30.00 2.84 5.98
C HIS A 195 30.44 2.71 4.51
N PRO A 196 31.69 3.06 4.14
CA PRO A 196 32.14 3.12 2.74
C PRO A 196 32.19 1.76 2.02
N GLN A 197 31.87 0.66 2.71
CA GLN A 197 31.84 -0.71 2.20
C GLN A 197 30.43 -1.32 2.21
N ALA A 198 29.41 -0.56 2.63
CA ALA A 198 28.02 -1.01 2.65
C ALA A 198 27.21 -0.60 1.40
N ASP A 199 27.83 0.15 0.48
CA ASP A 199 27.33 0.50 -0.86
C ASP A 199 27.71 -0.56 -1.91
#